data_AF-A0A9P4WA12-F1
#
_entry.id   AF-A0A9P4WA12-F1
#
_cell.length_a   1.000
_cell.length_b   1.000
_cell.length_c   1.000
_cell.angle_alpha   90.00
_cell.angle_beta   90.00
_cell.angle_gamma   90.00
#
_symmetry.space_group_name_H-M   'P 1'
#
loop_
_entity.id
_entity.type
_entity.pdbx_description
1 polymer ?
#
loop_
_entity_poly.entity_id
_entity_poly.type
_entity_poly.pdbx_seq_one_letter_code
_entity_poly.pdbx_strand_id
1 'polypeptide(L)'
;MFNQVLTLLRSPGARKELRFAAPSHLLQDTDVTVPADTKTAHVSESTAGSYVTLVKERRLDRWLDRVVEISGSEVVYVTILLALLVWAFLGIPFGSAASYKIIISDAQAIINLVFDAFLMRQQFNEHDNLLMVAGSLRSRISSHKRMLNSLVACGQLSKIDAARFQSLSCADGQDELPKESRLTKLSSYMSSFFGHMATIIGFWICIFVWLGFGHYCGWSNNWQLYINSATSALMVLLLAFLANVRERHSRYTAECLRAIWKADSTLELKLRELTGDQTENPSIVMPEQKRSTIQRVIDYYADLVGTLAGIAILVVVIIAWIACGPALRFDSSWWLLMGTYAGLVGLNDGFVLRNICQVLGDYEDEQFSQVDMEDQNTLAIIGVESPVEERATVESFSYRMSVRVGWFCSHELTVVSGVIAIIGLIIGASAMRWNETGQLLCNIPPSIIESFFTMILITGHNVGEAKRRVDLFNVHLRRLKLLSYVNGQSSVSDSNEAGEIKAGH
;
A
#
# COMPACT_ATOMS: atom_id res chain seq x y z
N MET A 1 33.89 -3.84 20.58
CA MET A 1 32.86 -2.86 20.99
C MET A 1 32.58 -1.79 19.94
N PHE A 2 33.55 -1.02 19.44
CA PHE A 2 33.27 0.03 18.43
C PHE A 2 32.62 -0.51 17.14
N ASN A 3 33.10 -1.64 16.61
CA ASN A 3 32.48 -2.30 15.45
C ASN A 3 31.09 -2.89 15.75
N GLN A 4 30.80 -3.27 17.00
CA GLN A 4 29.48 -3.77 17.41
C GLN A 4 28.48 -2.63 17.57
N VAL A 5 28.91 -1.48 18.10
CA VAL A 5 28.11 -0.25 18.14
C VAL A 5 27.90 0.29 16.72
N LEU A 6 28.90 0.18 15.83
CA LEU A 6 28.76 0.57 14.44
C LEU A 6 27.81 -0.37 13.65
N THR A 7 27.80 -1.68 13.92
CA THR A 7 26.79 -2.59 13.35
C THR A 7 25.41 -2.39 13.96
N LEU A 8 25.31 -2.08 15.26
CA LEU A 8 24.05 -1.77 15.93
C LEU A 8 23.46 -0.40 15.49
N LEU A 9 24.32 0.54 15.08
CA LEU A 9 23.94 1.81 14.45
C LEU A 9 23.68 1.66 12.95
N ARG A 10 24.23 0.62 12.29
CA ARG A 10 23.97 0.29 10.87
C ARG A 10 22.74 -0.60 10.67
N SER A 11 22.23 -1.24 11.72
CA SER A 11 21.07 -2.13 11.63
C SER A 11 19.70 -1.45 11.51
N PRO A 12 19.43 -0.27 12.09
CA PRO A 12 18.11 0.36 11.98
C PRO A 12 17.93 1.02 10.61
N GLY A 13 16.82 0.77 9.91
CA GLY A 13 16.56 1.25 8.55
C GLY A 13 17.25 0.47 7.42
N ALA A 14 18.05 -0.55 7.74
CA ALA A 14 18.64 -1.44 6.74
C ALA A 14 17.64 -2.55 6.35
N ARG A 15 17.13 -2.50 5.11
CA ARG A 15 16.26 -3.55 4.58
C ARG A 15 17.10 -4.71 4.08
N LYS A 16 16.95 -5.88 4.70
CA LYS A 16 17.75 -7.07 4.39
C LYS A 16 17.35 -7.66 3.04
N GLU A 17 18.27 -8.42 2.44
CA GLU A 17 17.98 -9.32 1.32
C GLU A 17 16.78 -10.22 1.66
N LEU A 18 15.79 -10.25 0.77
CA LEU A 18 14.59 -11.06 0.93
C LEU A 18 14.68 -12.28 0.02
N ARG A 19 14.30 -13.44 0.54
CA ARG A 19 14.26 -14.70 -0.21
C ARG A 19 12.85 -15.25 -0.18
N PHE A 20 12.29 -15.46 -1.35
CA PHE A 20 10.95 -16.00 -1.51
C PHE A 20 11.02 -17.26 -2.36
N ALA A 21 10.26 -18.29 -1.99
CA ALA A 21 10.08 -19.50 -2.78
C ALA A 21 8.59 -19.84 -2.76
N ALA A 22 8.02 -20.13 -3.93
CA ALA A 22 6.63 -20.54 -3.99
C ALA A 22 6.47 -21.97 -3.48
N PRO A 23 5.42 -22.28 -2.71
CA PRO A 23 5.07 -23.66 -2.36
C PRO A 23 5.00 -24.54 -3.61
N SER A 24 5.66 -25.70 -3.57
CA SER A 24 5.72 -26.65 -4.68
C SER A 24 4.63 -27.71 -4.51
N HIS A 25 3.91 -28.02 -5.59
CA HIS A 25 2.96 -29.13 -5.60
C HIS A 25 3.64 -30.36 -6.19
N LEU A 26 4.33 -31.12 -5.34
CA LEU A 26 4.96 -32.38 -5.73
C LEU A 26 3.88 -33.48 -5.80
N LEU A 27 3.91 -34.29 -6.87
CA LEU A 27 3.07 -35.49 -6.97
C LEU A 27 3.63 -36.52 -5.99
N GLN A 28 2.95 -36.70 -4.85
CA GLN A 28 3.38 -37.64 -3.82
C GLN A 28 3.12 -39.07 -4.30
N ASP A 29 4.19 -39.85 -4.47
CA ASP A 29 4.08 -41.31 -4.53
C ASP A 29 3.56 -41.79 -3.15
N THR A 30 2.41 -42.47 -3.16
CA THR A 30 1.91 -43.25 -2.02
C THR A 30 2.92 -44.36 -1.72
N ASP A 31 3.89 -44.10 -0.84
CA ASP A 31 4.48 -45.05 0.13
C ASP A 31 5.86 -44.58 0.62
N VAL A 32 5.96 -43.48 1.38
CA VAL A 32 7.14 -43.27 2.25
C VAL A 32 6.73 -42.62 3.56
N THR A 33 6.81 -43.40 4.65
CA THR A 33 6.73 -42.91 6.03
C THR A 33 8.08 -42.31 6.41
N VAL A 34 8.15 -40.99 6.67
CA VAL A 34 9.39 -40.32 7.13
C VAL A 34 9.28 -40.00 8.64
N PRO A 35 10.33 -40.27 9.45
CA PRO A 35 10.28 -40.06 10.89
C PRO A 35 10.40 -38.59 11.28
N ALA A 36 9.71 -38.22 12.37
CA ALA A 36 9.77 -36.91 12.99
C ALA A 36 11.07 -36.72 13.77
N ASP A 37 12.02 -35.93 13.23
CA ASP A 37 12.87 -35.03 14.03
C ASP A 37 13.85 -34.25 13.14
N THR A 38 13.43 -33.10 12.61
CA THR A 38 14.33 -31.97 12.32
C THR A 38 13.55 -30.65 12.24
N LYS A 39 13.56 -29.87 13.32
CA LYS A 39 13.06 -28.48 13.33
C LYS A 39 14.05 -27.56 12.62
N THR A 40 13.94 -27.47 11.30
CA THR A 40 14.22 -26.31 10.41
C THR A 40 14.23 -26.83 8.98
N ALA A 41 13.05 -27.13 8.46
CA ALA A 41 12.80 -27.29 7.04
C ALA A 41 11.35 -26.87 6.82
N HIS A 42 11.11 -25.94 5.90
CA HIS A 42 9.77 -25.63 5.43
C HIS A 42 9.19 -26.91 4.83
N VAL A 43 8.38 -27.61 5.62
CA VAL A 43 7.65 -28.80 5.18
C VAL A 43 6.67 -28.37 4.11
N SER A 44 6.78 -29.05 2.96
CA SER A 44 5.81 -29.09 1.89
C SER A 44 4.45 -29.55 2.43
N GLU A 45 3.62 -28.63 2.91
CA GLU A 45 2.20 -28.88 3.16
C GLU A 45 1.43 -28.76 1.84
N SER A 46 0.75 -29.85 1.47
CA SER A 46 -0.29 -29.89 0.45
C SER A 46 -1.42 -28.93 0.83
N THR A 47 -1.26 -27.65 0.45
CA THR A 47 -2.31 -26.65 0.59
C THR A 47 -2.79 -26.27 -0.80
N ALA A 48 -3.53 -27.19 -1.42
CA ALA A 48 -4.22 -26.93 -2.68
C ALA A 48 -5.13 -25.68 -2.52
N GLY A 49 -4.69 -24.55 -3.08
CA GLY A 49 -5.54 -23.37 -3.30
C GLY A 49 -5.53 -22.27 -2.24
N SER A 50 -4.71 -22.32 -1.19
CA SER A 50 -4.65 -21.21 -0.21
C SER A 50 -3.51 -20.23 -0.52
N TYR A 51 -3.87 -18.96 -0.70
CA TYR A 51 -2.92 -17.85 -0.75
C TYR A 51 -2.22 -17.71 0.61
N VAL A 52 -0.91 -17.94 0.65
CA VAL A 52 -0.13 -17.82 1.89
C VAL A 52 0.22 -16.36 2.10
N THR A 53 -0.40 -15.72 3.11
CA THR A 53 0.02 -14.41 3.58
C THR A 53 1.23 -14.54 4.50
N LEU A 54 2.10 -13.52 4.54
CA LEU A 54 3.15 -13.41 5.56
C LEU A 54 2.49 -13.31 6.93
N VAL A 55 2.50 -14.40 7.68
CA VAL A 55 2.05 -14.40 9.08
C VAL A 55 3.21 -13.93 9.95
N LYS A 56 3.09 -12.74 10.54
CA LYS A 56 4.07 -12.24 11.52
C LYS A 56 4.13 -13.17 12.74
N GLU A 57 5.34 -13.51 13.18
CA GLU A 57 5.57 -14.45 14.29
C GLU A 57 4.96 -13.95 15.61
N ARG A 58 5.07 -12.65 15.88
CA ARG A 58 4.65 -12.03 17.15
C ARG A 58 3.14 -11.84 17.20
N ARG A 59 2.51 -12.31 18.29
CA ARG A 59 1.05 -12.16 18.54
C ARG A 59 0.61 -10.70 18.67
N LEU A 60 1.43 -9.86 19.29
CA LEU A 60 1.12 -8.42 19.44
C LEU A 60 1.08 -7.71 18.09
N ASP A 61 2.00 -8.05 17.19
CA ASP A 61 2.01 -7.50 15.84
C ASP A 61 0.76 -7.89 15.04
N ARG A 62 0.30 -9.14 15.19
CA ARG A 62 -0.96 -9.62 14.59
C ARG A 62 -2.20 -8.94 15.16
N TRP A 63 -2.25 -8.73 16.47
CA TRP A 63 -3.36 -8.01 17.10
C TRP A 63 -3.40 -6.56 16.61
N LEU A 64 -2.24 -5.92 16.52
CA LEU A 64 -2.13 -4.56 16.02
C LEU A 64 -2.52 -4.45 14.54
N ASP A 65 -2.09 -5.40 13.71
CA ASP A 65 -2.50 -5.43 12.30
C ASP A 65 -4.03 -5.54 12.16
N ARG A 66 -4.68 -6.31 13.04
CA ARG A 66 -6.15 -6.38 13.09
C ARG A 66 -6.79 -5.05 13.52
N VAL A 67 -6.20 -4.32 14.47
CA VAL A 67 -6.70 -2.99 14.85
C VAL A 67 -6.60 -2.01 13.69
N VAL A 68 -5.49 -2.07 12.96
CA VAL A 68 -5.26 -1.26 11.76
C VAL A 68 -6.27 -1.61 10.65
N GLU A 69 -6.52 -2.89 10.41
CA GLU A 69 -7.55 -3.37 9.47
C GLU A 69 -8.96 -2.85 9.84
N ILE A 70 -9.30 -2.88 11.14
CA ILE A 70 -10.57 -2.35 11.65
C ILE A 70 -10.64 -0.84 11.45
N SER A 71 -9.55 -0.11 11.68
CA SER A 71 -9.50 1.35 11.52
C SER A 71 -9.77 1.80 10.08
N GLY A 72 -9.35 1.01 9.09
CA GLY A 72 -9.63 1.22 7.66
C GLY A 72 -10.97 0.63 7.19
N SER A 73 -11.82 0.12 8.09
CA SER A 73 -13.08 -0.48 7.68
C SER A 73 -14.13 0.57 7.26
N GLU A 74 -15.05 0.16 6.39
CA GLU A 74 -16.17 1.00 5.95
C GLU A 74 -17.05 1.47 7.13
N VAL A 75 -17.17 0.66 8.18
CA VAL A 75 -17.94 1.00 9.39
C VAL A 75 -17.30 2.17 10.14
N VAL A 76 -15.97 2.14 10.34
CA VAL A 76 -15.24 3.23 10.99
C VAL A 76 -15.32 4.49 10.14
N TYR A 77 -15.14 4.37 8.82
CA TYR A 77 -15.27 5.50 7.90
C TYR A 77 -16.64 6.18 7.98
N VAL A 78 -17.74 5.41 7.89
CA VAL A 78 -19.10 5.95 8.03
C VAL A 78 -19.33 6.56 9.41
N THR A 79 -18.78 5.96 10.46
CA THR A 79 -18.87 6.50 11.83
C THR A 79 -18.19 7.86 11.94
N ILE A 80 -16.99 8.02 11.37
CA ILE A 80 -16.27 9.29 11.34
C ILE A 80 -17.04 10.33 10.53
N LEU A 81 -17.60 9.96 9.37
CA LEU A 81 -18.45 10.86 8.58
C LEU A 81 -19.65 11.35 9.38
N LEU A 82 -20.36 10.44 10.07
CA LEU A 82 -21.50 10.80 10.90
C LEU A 82 -21.08 11.71 12.06
N ALA A 83 -19.93 11.45 12.70
CA ALA A 83 -19.39 12.30 13.75
C ALA A 83 -19.06 13.71 13.24
N LEU A 84 -18.44 13.82 12.06
CA LEU A 84 -18.15 15.11 11.41
C LEU A 84 -19.43 15.86 11.01
N LEU A 85 -20.46 15.17 10.53
CA LEU A 85 -21.75 15.77 10.22
C LEU A 85 -22.45 16.26 11.48
N VAL A 86 -22.50 15.44 12.54
CA VAL A 86 -23.04 15.83 13.84
C VAL A 86 -22.31 17.04 14.38
N TRP A 87 -20.98 17.04 14.32
CA TRP A 87 -20.19 18.21 14.66
C TRP A 87 -20.65 19.41 13.81
N ALA A 88 -20.60 19.35 12.49
CA ALA A 88 -20.96 20.47 11.61
C ALA A 88 -22.37 21.04 11.89
N PHE A 89 -23.38 20.19 12.13
CA PHE A 89 -24.73 20.65 12.48
C PHE A 89 -24.83 21.28 13.85
N LEU A 90 -24.10 20.77 14.86
CA LEU A 90 -23.96 21.43 16.16
C LEU A 90 -23.24 22.78 16.06
N GLY A 91 -22.47 22.99 15.00
CA GLY A 91 -21.79 24.26 14.74
C GLY A 91 -22.75 25.41 14.40
N ILE A 92 -23.98 25.11 13.96
CA ILE A 92 -24.99 26.14 13.66
C ILE A 92 -25.35 26.93 14.93
N PRO A 93 -25.75 26.30 16.06
CA PRO A 93 -26.01 27.02 17.31
C PRO A 93 -24.73 27.36 18.11
N PHE A 94 -23.69 26.52 18.08
CA PHE A 94 -22.54 26.64 19.00
C PHE A 94 -21.26 27.20 18.37
N GLY A 95 -21.24 27.48 17.06
CA GLY A 95 -20.04 27.87 16.32
C GLY A 95 -19.43 29.22 16.71
N SER A 96 -20.14 30.05 17.47
CA SER A 96 -19.59 31.28 18.03
C SER A 96 -18.68 31.05 19.24
N ALA A 97 -18.82 29.91 19.93
CA ALA A 97 -18.03 29.58 21.12
C ALA A 97 -16.61 29.12 20.74
N ALA A 98 -15.59 29.71 21.35
CA ALA A 98 -14.19 29.31 21.14
C ALA A 98 -13.95 27.85 21.54
N SER A 99 -14.53 27.39 22.64
CA SER A 99 -14.42 26.00 23.10
C SER A 99 -14.92 25.00 22.06
N TYR A 100 -15.99 25.32 21.35
CA TYR A 100 -16.54 24.46 20.31
C TYR A 100 -15.57 24.31 19.11
N LYS A 101 -14.89 25.39 18.72
CA LYS A 101 -13.86 25.41 17.67
C LYS A 101 -12.59 24.64 18.07
N ILE A 102 -12.22 24.70 19.34
CA ILE A 102 -11.03 24.02 19.87
C ILE A 102 -11.23 22.50 19.93
N ILE A 103 -12.42 22.03 20.33
CA ILE A 103 -12.72 20.58 20.48
C ILE A 103 -12.41 19.78 19.21
N ILE A 104 -12.79 20.27 18.01
CA ILE A 104 -12.51 19.53 16.77
C ILE A 104 -11.02 19.49 16.45
N SER A 105 -10.27 20.54 16.83
CA SER A 105 -8.82 20.59 16.65
C SER A 105 -8.13 19.56 17.51
N ASP A 106 -8.56 19.39 18.76
CA ASP A 106 -7.94 18.44 19.68
C ASP A 106 -8.32 16.99 19.33
N ALA A 107 -9.59 16.78 18.94
CA ALA A 107 -10.03 15.49 18.43
C ALA A 107 -9.22 15.10 17.18
N GLN A 108 -9.04 16.04 16.24
CA GLN A 108 -8.21 15.82 15.06
C GLN A 108 -6.75 15.54 15.43
N ALA A 109 -6.16 16.30 16.36
CA ALA A 109 -4.78 16.08 16.79
C ALA A 109 -4.53 14.65 17.29
N ILE A 110 -5.44 14.13 18.10
CA ILE A 110 -5.38 12.74 18.59
C ILE A 110 -5.56 11.75 17.44
N ILE A 111 -6.54 12.00 16.57
CA ILE A 111 -6.83 11.14 15.41
C ILE A 111 -5.61 11.07 14.49
N ASN A 112 -4.99 12.20 14.14
CA ASN A 112 -3.82 12.24 13.26
C ASN A 112 -2.68 11.40 13.81
N LEU A 113 -2.28 11.61 15.06
CA LEU A 113 -1.18 10.86 15.65
C LEU A 113 -1.41 9.33 15.58
N VAL A 114 -2.65 8.88 15.78
CA VAL A 114 -3.01 7.47 15.66
C VAL A 114 -3.02 7.01 14.20
N PHE A 115 -3.66 7.78 13.32
CA PHE A 115 -3.82 7.42 11.92
C PHE A 115 -2.51 7.48 11.14
N ASP A 116 -1.59 8.39 11.45
CA ASP A 116 -0.26 8.46 10.83
C ASP A 116 0.54 7.19 11.14
N ALA A 117 0.54 6.74 12.39
CA ALA A 117 1.14 5.47 12.79
C ALA A 117 0.47 4.27 12.08
N PHE A 118 -0.86 4.28 11.97
CA PHE A 118 -1.60 3.22 11.29
C PHE A 118 -1.36 3.21 9.78
N LEU A 119 -1.32 4.37 9.12
CA LEU A 119 -1.07 4.50 7.68
C LEU A 119 0.35 4.09 7.32
N MET A 120 1.35 4.46 8.14
CA MET A 120 2.72 3.97 8.02
C MET A 120 2.76 2.44 8.11
N ARG A 121 2.06 1.86 9.09
CA ARG A 121 2.00 0.41 9.26
C ARG A 121 1.26 -0.31 8.12
N GLN A 122 0.16 0.26 7.63
CA GLN A 122 -0.55 -0.26 6.44
C GLN A 122 0.40 -0.29 5.24
N GLN A 123 1.15 0.78 5.02
CA GLN A 123 2.09 0.88 3.91
C GLN A 123 3.18 -0.20 3.98
N PHE A 124 3.74 -0.47 5.16
CA PHE A 124 4.73 -1.54 5.32
C PHE A 124 4.14 -2.92 5.10
N ASN A 125 2.94 -3.18 5.64
CA ASN A 125 2.27 -4.46 5.47
C ASN A 125 1.92 -4.72 3.99
N GLU A 126 1.45 -3.71 3.27
CA GLU A 126 1.16 -3.80 1.84
C GLU A 126 2.43 -4.07 1.02
N HIS A 127 3.50 -3.32 1.31
CA HIS A 127 4.80 -3.50 0.66
C HIS A 127 5.35 -4.92 0.81
N ASP A 128 5.44 -5.42 2.05
CA ASP A 128 5.97 -6.75 2.32
C ASP A 128 5.15 -7.85 1.63
N ASN A 129 3.82 -7.67 1.61
CA ASN A 129 2.91 -8.59 0.93
C ASN A 129 3.13 -8.59 -0.59
N LEU A 130 3.25 -7.40 -1.20
CA LEU A 130 3.49 -7.25 -2.64
C LEU A 130 4.86 -7.81 -3.06
N LEU A 131 5.90 -7.64 -2.26
CA LEU A 131 7.22 -8.22 -2.52
C LEU A 131 7.21 -9.75 -2.44
N MET A 132 6.57 -10.31 -1.41
CA MET A 132 6.40 -11.77 -1.32
C MET A 132 5.68 -12.32 -2.55
N VAL A 133 4.63 -11.63 -2.99
CA VAL A 133 3.84 -12.01 -4.17
C VAL A 133 4.71 -11.99 -5.42
N ALA A 134 5.41 -10.89 -5.68
CA ALA A 134 6.28 -10.78 -6.84
C ALA A 134 7.35 -11.89 -6.81
N GLY A 135 7.96 -12.18 -5.65
CA GLY A 135 8.95 -13.25 -5.51
C GLY A 135 8.37 -14.65 -5.75
N SER A 136 7.16 -14.90 -5.24
CA SER A 136 6.46 -16.17 -5.42
C SER A 136 6.04 -16.38 -6.89
N LEU A 137 5.55 -15.34 -7.56
CA LEU A 137 5.20 -15.40 -8.98
C LEU A 137 6.44 -15.72 -9.82
N ARG A 138 7.55 -15.01 -9.60
CA ARG A 138 8.84 -15.27 -10.29
C ARG A 138 9.36 -16.68 -10.07
N SER A 139 9.28 -17.16 -8.83
CA SER A 139 9.64 -18.53 -8.47
C SER A 139 8.87 -19.56 -9.30
N ARG A 140 7.55 -19.40 -9.42
CA ARG A 140 6.70 -20.26 -10.25
C ARG A 140 6.94 -20.10 -11.74
N ILE A 141 7.10 -18.88 -12.23
CA ILE A 141 7.41 -18.59 -13.63
C ILE A 141 8.68 -19.33 -14.04
N SER A 142 9.72 -19.31 -13.19
CA SER A 142 10.95 -20.06 -13.46
C SER A 142 10.71 -21.57 -13.61
N SER A 143 9.85 -22.16 -12.79
CA SER A 143 9.48 -23.58 -12.91
C SER A 143 8.65 -23.85 -14.17
N HIS A 144 7.64 -23.02 -14.45
CA HIS A 144 6.85 -23.11 -15.68
C HIS A 144 7.73 -23.03 -16.92
N LYS A 145 8.68 -22.09 -16.93
CA LYS A 145 9.66 -21.89 -18.00
C LYS A 145 10.51 -23.14 -18.23
N ARG A 146 10.99 -23.78 -17.15
CA ARG A 146 11.76 -25.03 -17.22
C ARG A 146 10.92 -26.16 -17.83
N MET A 147 9.71 -26.37 -17.31
CA MET A 147 8.83 -27.45 -17.76
C MET A 147 8.36 -27.25 -19.20
N LEU A 148 7.95 -26.04 -19.59
CA LEU A 148 7.55 -25.73 -20.96
C LEU A 148 8.69 -25.93 -21.96
N ASN A 149 9.91 -25.50 -21.63
CA ASN A 149 11.07 -25.76 -22.49
C ASN A 149 11.29 -27.26 -22.71
N SER A 150 11.13 -28.08 -21.68
CA SER A 150 11.26 -29.54 -21.80
C SER A 150 10.21 -30.10 -22.75
N LEU A 151 8.94 -29.71 -22.60
CA LEU A 151 7.83 -30.18 -23.43
C LEU A 151 7.97 -29.76 -24.90
N VAL A 152 8.41 -28.52 -25.15
CA VAL A 152 8.67 -28.02 -26.51
C VAL A 152 9.88 -28.72 -27.13
N ALA A 153 10.96 -28.94 -26.37
CA ALA A 153 12.14 -29.65 -26.84
C ALA A 153 11.84 -31.12 -27.19
N CYS A 154 10.97 -31.78 -26.42
CA CYS A 154 10.48 -33.13 -26.70
C CYS A 154 9.42 -33.18 -27.83
N GLY A 155 9.01 -32.04 -28.39
CA GLY A 155 8.00 -31.97 -29.45
C GLY A 155 6.55 -32.23 -29.00
N GLN A 156 6.30 -32.35 -27.69
CA GLN A 156 4.96 -32.57 -27.12
C GLN A 156 4.10 -31.30 -27.15
N LEU A 157 4.71 -30.12 -27.20
CA LEU A 157 4.03 -28.85 -27.38
C LEU A 157 4.50 -28.18 -28.68
N SER A 158 3.54 -27.80 -29.53
CA SER A 158 3.83 -27.06 -30.77
C SER A 158 3.72 -25.55 -30.56
N LYS A 159 4.66 -24.80 -31.15
CA LYS A 159 4.65 -23.34 -31.09
C LYS A 159 3.39 -22.78 -31.75
N ILE A 160 2.85 -21.71 -31.18
CA ILE A 160 1.68 -20.98 -31.67
C ILE A 160 2.00 -19.51 -31.86
N ASP A 161 1.27 -18.86 -32.77
CA ASP A 161 1.39 -17.43 -32.98
C ASP A 161 0.57 -16.63 -31.95
N ALA A 162 0.86 -15.33 -31.87
CA ALA A 162 0.19 -14.44 -30.93
C ALA A 162 -1.32 -14.30 -31.22
N ALA A 163 -1.74 -14.39 -32.48
CA ALA A 163 -3.14 -14.27 -32.86
C ALA A 163 -3.96 -15.47 -32.36
N ARG A 164 -3.45 -16.70 -32.53
CA ARG A 164 -4.11 -17.90 -32.02
C ARG A 164 -4.09 -17.94 -30.49
N PHE A 165 -3.00 -17.52 -29.86
CA PHE A 165 -2.94 -17.40 -28.39
C PHE A 165 -4.00 -16.43 -27.85
N GLN A 166 -4.25 -15.32 -28.54
CA GLN A 166 -5.29 -14.37 -28.13
C GLN A 166 -6.70 -14.93 -28.32
N SER A 167 -6.92 -15.76 -29.33
CA SER A 167 -8.21 -16.40 -29.60
C SER A 167 -8.55 -17.54 -28.64
N LEU A 168 -7.62 -17.98 -27.80
CA LEU A 168 -7.88 -19.00 -26.78
C LEU A 168 -8.94 -18.48 -25.82
N SER A 169 -10.12 -19.09 -25.85
CA SER A 169 -11.14 -18.85 -24.84
C SER A 169 -10.63 -19.34 -23.50
N CYS A 170 -10.68 -18.46 -22.51
CA CYS A 170 -10.62 -18.86 -21.12
C CYS A 170 -11.97 -19.52 -20.76
N ALA A 171 -11.96 -20.49 -19.85
CA ALA A 171 -13.19 -21.17 -19.46
C ALA A 171 -14.23 -20.17 -18.94
N ASP A 172 -15.48 -20.35 -19.35
CA ASP A 172 -16.59 -19.41 -19.15
C ASP A 172 -16.69 -18.99 -17.65
N GLY A 173 -16.55 -17.69 -17.38
CA GLY A 173 -16.61 -17.11 -16.04
C GLY A 173 -15.30 -17.03 -15.23
N GLN A 174 -14.14 -17.46 -15.76
CA GLN A 174 -12.83 -17.33 -15.06
C GLN A 174 -12.09 -16.02 -15.35
N ASP A 175 -12.52 -15.26 -16.36
CA ASP A 175 -11.93 -13.96 -16.74
C ASP A 175 -12.39 -12.79 -15.85
N GLU A 176 -13.42 -12.98 -15.02
CA GLU A 176 -13.97 -11.89 -14.21
C GLU A 176 -13.22 -11.76 -12.88
N LEU A 177 -12.44 -10.67 -12.75
CA LEU A 177 -11.97 -10.18 -11.46
C LEU A 177 -13.15 -9.71 -10.58
N PRO A 178 -12.96 -9.57 -9.24
CA PRO A 178 -14.05 -9.27 -8.31
C PRO A 178 -14.87 -8.03 -8.71
N LYS A 179 -16.22 -8.16 -8.70
CA LYS A 179 -17.14 -7.07 -9.04
C LYS A 179 -17.27 -6.08 -7.88
N GLU A 180 -17.21 -4.78 -8.19
CA GLU A 180 -17.30 -3.71 -7.18
C GLU A 180 -18.70 -3.57 -6.56
N SER A 181 -18.77 -3.44 -5.23
CA SER A 181 -20.00 -3.16 -4.50
C SER A 181 -20.52 -1.72 -4.72
N ARG A 182 -21.77 -1.41 -4.33
CA ARG A 182 -22.31 -0.04 -4.45
C ARG A 182 -21.57 0.97 -3.57
N LEU A 183 -21.15 0.58 -2.37
CA LEU A 183 -20.33 1.42 -1.48
C LEU A 183 -18.93 1.61 -2.07
N THR A 184 -18.40 0.57 -2.72
CA THR A 184 -17.14 0.65 -3.47
C THR A 184 -17.25 1.71 -4.56
N LYS A 185 -18.33 1.72 -5.34
CA LYS A 185 -18.53 2.75 -6.40
C LYS A 185 -18.58 4.17 -5.84
N LEU A 186 -19.29 4.40 -4.73
CA LEU A 186 -19.36 5.71 -4.09
C LEU A 186 -17.98 6.17 -3.57
N SER A 187 -17.25 5.27 -2.92
CA SER A 187 -15.91 5.56 -2.42
C SER A 187 -14.92 5.79 -3.57
N SER A 188 -15.02 5.06 -4.68
CA SER A 188 -14.21 5.29 -5.89
C SER A 188 -14.51 6.66 -6.53
N TYR A 189 -15.77 7.09 -6.53
CA TYR A 189 -16.15 8.44 -6.95
C TYR A 189 -15.55 9.51 -6.03
N MET A 190 -15.67 9.34 -4.71
CA MET A 190 -15.03 10.24 -3.74
C MET A 190 -13.50 10.27 -3.89
N SER A 191 -12.88 9.13 -4.19
CA SER A 191 -11.43 9.05 -4.40
C SER A 191 -11.00 9.80 -5.64
N SER A 192 -11.77 9.62 -6.72
CA SER A 192 -11.56 10.38 -7.95
C SER A 192 -11.76 11.88 -7.75
N PHE A 193 -12.65 12.29 -6.84
CA PHE A 193 -12.89 13.70 -6.52
C PHE A 193 -11.77 14.30 -5.66
N PHE A 194 -11.44 13.70 -4.51
CA PHE A 194 -10.39 14.20 -3.60
C PHE A 194 -9.00 14.12 -4.22
N GLY A 195 -8.74 13.08 -5.03
CA GLY A 195 -7.51 12.92 -5.79
C GLY A 195 -7.46 13.72 -7.10
N HIS A 196 -8.48 14.52 -7.43
CA HIS A 196 -8.45 15.29 -8.66
C HIS A 196 -7.55 16.52 -8.50
N MET A 197 -6.72 16.82 -9.52
CA MET A 197 -5.86 18.00 -9.52
C MET A 197 -6.65 19.32 -9.35
N ALA A 198 -7.86 19.39 -9.90
CA ALA A 198 -8.73 20.56 -9.72
C ALA A 198 -9.12 20.79 -8.24
N THR A 199 -9.29 19.71 -7.47
CA THR A 199 -9.59 19.77 -6.03
C THR A 199 -8.38 20.28 -5.25
N ILE A 200 -7.18 19.83 -5.60
CA ILE A 200 -5.92 20.32 -5.00
C ILE A 200 -5.72 21.82 -5.31
N ILE A 201 -5.96 22.24 -6.55
CA ILE A 201 -5.88 23.66 -6.93
C ILE A 201 -6.95 24.46 -6.18
N GLY A 202 -8.18 23.95 -6.10
CA GLY A 202 -9.28 24.56 -5.36
C GLY A 202 -8.95 24.73 -3.87
N PHE A 203 -8.32 23.74 -3.25
CA PHE A 203 -7.83 23.83 -1.87
C PHE A 203 -6.88 25.03 -1.69
N TRP A 204 -5.86 25.17 -2.53
CA TRP A 204 -4.93 26.29 -2.44
C TRP A 204 -5.60 27.64 -2.71
N ILE A 205 -6.54 27.72 -3.65
CA ILE A 205 -7.35 28.92 -3.88
C ILE A 205 -8.08 29.31 -2.59
N CYS A 206 -8.73 28.35 -1.92
CA CYS A 206 -9.41 28.60 -0.64
C CYS A 206 -8.44 29.12 0.44
N ILE A 207 -7.23 28.55 0.54
CA ILE A 207 -6.20 29.01 1.49
C ILE A 207 -5.75 30.45 1.17
N PHE A 208 -5.50 30.78 -0.10
CA PHE A 208 -5.10 32.14 -0.49
C PHE A 208 -6.21 33.16 -0.27
N VAL A 209 -7.46 32.79 -0.53
CA VAL A 209 -8.62 33.64 -0.23
C VAL A 209 -8.69 33.90 1.28
N TRP A 210 -8.59 32.87 2.12
CA TRP A 210 -8.57 33.00 3.58
C TRP A 210 -7.43 33.92 4.06
N LEU A 211 -6.22 33.76 3.52
CA LEU A 211 -5.07 34.64 3.81
C LEU A 211 -5.37 36.10 3.43
N GLY A 212 -6.00 36.34 2.28
CA GLY A 212 -6.39 37.68 1.84
C GLY A 212 -7.37 38.37 2.78
N PHE A 213 -8.29 37.61 3.40
CA PHE A 213 -9.21 38.13 4.41
C PHE A 213 -8.54 38.42 5.77
N GLY A 214 -7.31 37.94 6.01
CA GLY A 214 -6.59 38.16 7.26
C GLY A 214 -6.43 39.63 7.63
N HIS A 215 -6.14 40.50 6.65
CA HIS A 215 -6.02 41.93 6.88
C HIS A 215 -7.34 42.58 7.34
N TYR A 216 -8.46 42.22 6.70
CA TYR A 216 -9.80 42.73 7.06
C TYR A 216 -10.25 42.25 8.45
N CYS A 217 -9.80 41.07 8.87
CA CYS A 217 -10.07 40.51 10.20
C CYS A 217 -9.02 40.88 11.25
N GLY A 218 -8.08 41.79 10.93
CA GLY A 218 -7.04 42.27 11.83
C GLY A 218 -6.10 41.16 12.35
N TRP A 219 -5.93 40.07 11.59
CA TRP A 219 -5.16 38.89 11.99
C TRP A 219 -5.58 38.28 13.34
N SER A 220 -6.84 38.45 13.72
CA SER A 220 -7.37 38.04 15.03
C SER A 220 -7.29 36.53 15.30
N ASN A 221 -7.25 36.15 16.59
CA ASN A 221 -7.28 34.73 16.99
C ASN A 221 -8.56 34.03 16.50
N ASN A 222 -9.69 34.74 16.41
CA ASN A 222 -10.91 34.17 15.83
C ASN A 222 -10.77 33.81 14.35
N TRP A 223 -10.11 34.66 13.55
CA TRP A 223 -9.80 34.37 12.14
C TRP A 223 -8.89 33.15 11.98
N GLN A 224 -7.91 32.98 12.87
CA GLN A 224 -7.04 31.80 12.93
C GLN A 224 -7.80 30.55 13.34
N LEU A 225 -8.66 30.63 14.37
CA LEU A 225 -9.46 29.50 14.83
C LEU A 225 -10.45 28.99 13.77
N TYR A 226 -10.97 29.86 12.91
CA TYR A 226 -11.86 29.41 11.82
C TYR A 226 -11.16 28.49 10.84
N ILE A 227 -9.95 28.85 10.38
CA ILE A 227 -9.21 27.97 9.48
C ILE A 227 -8.76 26.72 10.22
N ASN A 228 -8.33 26.84 11.47
CA ASN A 228 -7.86 25.72 12.27
C ASN A 228 -8.95 24.65 12.39
N SER A 229 -10.17 25.03 12.78
CA SER A 229 -11.28 24.08 12.86
C SER A 229 -11.66 23.50 11.51
N ALA A 230 -11.61 24.29 10.43
CA ALA A 230 -11.94 23.83 9.09
C ALA A 230 -10.89 22.83 8.55
N THR A 231 -9.60 23.11 8.70
CA THR A 231 -8.51 22.21 8.29
C THR A 231 -8.47 20.97 9.17
N SER A 232 -8.75 21.07 10.47
CA SER A 232 -8.90 19.90 11.34
C SER A 232 -10.04 18.98 10.91
N ALA A 233 -11.22 19.52 10.60
CA ALA A 233 -12.33 18.72 10.11
C ALA A 233 -12.01 18.06 8.75
N LEU A 234 -11.38 18.81 7.83
CA LEU A 234 -10.93 18.29 6.54
C LEU A 234 -9.89 17.18 6.72
N MET A 235 -8.94 17.35 7.65
CA MET A 235 -7.88 16.38 7.89
C MET A 235 -8.45 15.04 8.40
N VAL A 236 -9.34 15.09 9.38
CA VAL A 236 -10.02 13.88 9.89
C VAL A 236 -10.76 13.16 8.75
N LEU A 237 -11.42 13.91 7.87
CA LEU A 237 -12.08 13.36 6.69
C LEU A 237 -11.07 12.70 5.75
N LEU A 238 -9.97 13.39 5.42
CA LEU A 238 -8.96 12.90 4.48
C LEU A 238 -8.25 11.64 4.99
N LEU A 239 -7.90 11.57 6.28
CA LEU A 239 -7.24 10.41 6.88
C LEU A 239 -8.18 9.20 6.95
N ALA A 240 -9.41 9.41 7.41
CA ALA A 240 -10.42 8.34 7.43
C ALA A 240 -10.69 7.82 6.02
N PHE A 241 -10.76 8.73 5.05
CA PHE A 241 -10.94 8.39 3.65
C PHE A 241 -9.75 7.58 3.10
N LEU A 242 -8.52 8.05 3.30
CA LEU A 242 -7.31 7.39 2.84
C LEU A 242 -7.14 5.99 3.45
N ALA A 243 -7.36 5.84 4.77
CA ALA A 243 -7.28 4.54 5.44
C ALA A 243 -8.32 3.55 4.90
N ASN A 244 -9.55 4.02 4.64
CA ASN A 244 -10.61 3.21 4.05
C ASN A 244 -10.32 2.79 2.62
N VAL A 245 -9.82 3.72 1.81
CA VAL A 245 -9.41 3.46 0.43
C VAL A 245 -8.30 2.41 0.40
N ARG A 246 -7.22 2.59 1.16
CA ARG A 246 -6.10 1.64 1.23
C ARG A 246 -6.52 0.23 1.65
N GLU A 247 -7.28 0.12 2.73
CA GLU A 247 -7.74 -1.18 3.24
C GLU A 247 -8.61 -1.92 2.21
N ARG A 248 -9.51 -1.19 1.55
CA ARG A 248 -10.34 -1.75 0.48
C ARG A 248 -9.51 -2.25 -0.70
N HIS A 249 -8.48 -1.51 -1.11
CA HIS A 249 -7.60 -1.91 -2.20
C HIS A 249 -6.70 -3.09 -1.83
N SER A 250 -6.25 -3.16 -0.58
CA SER A 250 -5.55 -4.33 -0.03
C SER A 250 -6.43 -5.59 -0.15
N ARG A 251 -7.71 -5.52 0.21
CA ARG A 251 -8.66 -6.64 0.06
C ARG A 251 -8.87 -7.05 -1.39
N TYR A 252 -9.09 -6.09 -2.28
CA TYR A 252 -9.26 -6.36 -3.70
C TYR A 252 -8.02 -7.01 -4.31
N THR A 253 -6.83 -6.49 -3.97
CA THR A 253 -5.55 -7.05 -4.40
C THR A 253 -5.40 -8.48 -3.90
N ALA A 254 -5.70 -8.75 -2.63
CA ALA A 254 -5.66 -10.11 -2.08
C ALA A 254 -6.61 -11.08 -2.81
N GLU A 255 -7.81 -10.63 -3.23
CA GLU A 255 -8.73 -11.45 -4.03
C GLU A 255 -8.19 -11.74 -5.43
N CYS A 256 -7.65 -10.72 -6.12
CA CYS A 256 -7.01 -10.91 -7.42
C CYS A 256 -5.84 -11.90 -7.33
N LEU A 257 -5.02 -11.77 -6.28
CA LEU A 257 -3.89 -12.66 -6.05
C LEU A 257 -4.32 -14.09 -5.75
N ARG A 258 -5.43 -14.32 -5.04
CA ARG A 258 -5.99 -15.67 -4.88
C ARG A 258 -6.39 -16.28 -6.22
N ALA A 259 -6.98 -15.49 -7.12
CA ALA A 259 -7.36 -15.96 -8.45
C ALA A 259 -6.13 -16.34 -9.29
N ILE A 260 -5.11 -15.47 -9.32
CA ILE A 260 -3.83 -15.72 -9.99
C ILE A 260 -3.17 -16.96 -9.41
N TRP A 261 -3.11 -17.07 -8.07
CA TRP A 261 -2.48 -18.20 -7.40
C TRP A 261 -3.15 -19.53 -7.73
N LYS A 262 -4.48 -19.54 -7.85
CA LYS A 262 -5.23 -20.72 -8.27
C LYS A 262 -4.91 -21.10 -9.72
N ALA A 263 -4.88 -20.13 -10.63
CA ALA A 263 -4.53 -20.35 -12.03
C ALA A 263 -3.10 -20.90 -12.16
N ASP A 264 -2.14 -20.28 -11.46
CA ASP A 264 -0.74 -20.70 -11.42
C ASP A 264 -0.57 -22.10 -10.86
N SER A 265 -1.21 -22.40 -9.73
CA SER A 265 -1.12 -23.72 -9.09
C SER A 265 -1.66 -24.83 -9.99
N THR A 266 -2.74 -24.54 -10.73
CA THR A 266 -3.35 -25.48 -11.67
C THR A 266 -2.44 -25.72 -12.88
N LEU A 267 -1.83 -24.64 -13.40
CA LEU A 267 -0.85 -24.72 -14.49
C LEU A 267 0.39 -25.51 -14.05
N GLU A 268 0.94 -25.23 -12.87
CA GLU A 268 2.10 -25.94 -12.32
C GLU A 268 1.84 -27.44 -12.22
N LEU A 269 0.72 -27.82 -11.62
CA LEU A 269 0.33 -29.22 -11.45
C LEU A 269 0.23 -29.91 -12.82
N LYS A 270 -0.43 -29.26 -13.79
CA LYS A 270 -0.57 -29.85 -15.13
C LYS A 270 0.76 -30.00 -15.86
N LEU A 271 1.65 -29.03 -15.75
CA LEU A 271 2.99 -29.12 -16.34
C LEU A 271 3.83 -30.21 -15.69
N ARG A 272 3.73 -30.39 -14.36
CA ARG A 272 4.41 -31.48 -13.63
C ARG A 272 3.88 -32.85 -14.02
N GLU A 273 2.56 -33.01 -14.21
CA GLU A 273 1.97 -34.25 -14.75
C GLU A 273 2.55 -34.60 -16.13
N LEU A 274 2.68 -33.61 -17.01
CA LEU A 274 3.15 -33.84 -18.38
C LEU A 274 4.67 -34.07 -18.48
N THR A 275 5.45 -33.46 -17.58
CA THR A 275 6.92 -33.55 -17.61
C THR A 275 7.49 -34.60 -16.67
N GLY A 276 6.74 -35.01 -15.64
CA GLY A 276 7.25 -35.77 -14.51
C GLY A 276 8.19 -34.95 -13.61
N ASP A 277 8.21 -33.61 -13.69
CA ASP A 277 9.14 -32.78 -12.92
C ASP A 277 8.83 -32.81 -11.41
N GLN A 278 9.72 -33.42 -10.64
CA GLN A 278 9.68 -33.50 -9.17
C GLN A 278 10.59 -32.44 -8.50
N THR A 279 11.17 -31.53 -9.26
CA THR A 279 12.07 -30.50 -8.71
C THR A 279 11.25 -29.40 -8.02
N GLU A 280 11.65 -29.01 -6.82
CA GLU A 280 11.03 -27.89 -6.10
C GLU A 280 11.19 -26.55 -6.86
N ASN A 281 10.30 -25.61 -6.57
CA ASN A 281 10.33 -24.26 -7.10
C ASN A 281 11.57 -23.51 -6.57
N PRO A 282 12.33 -22.82 -7.44
CA PRO A 282 13.56 -22.16 -7.05
C PRO A 282 13.28 -20.97 -6.12
N SER A 283 14.18 -20.72 -5.16
CA SER A 283 14.12 -19.50 -4.35
C SER A 283 14.63 -18.31 -5.15
N ILE A 284 13.80 -17.27 -5.22
CA ILE A 284 14.13 -15.98 -5.82
C ILE A 284 14.69 -15.07 -4.73
N VAL A 285 15.87 -14.53 -5.00
CA VAL A 285 16.57 -13.59 -4.14
C VAL A 285 16.29 -12.18 -4.65
N MET A 286 15.67 -11.35 -3.81
CA MET A 286 15.46 -9.94 -4.09
C MET A 286 16.60 -9.12 -3.47
N PRO A 287 17.39 -8.40 -4.29
CA PRO A 287 18.56 -7.69 -3.81
C PRO A 287 18.20 -6.54 -2.89
N GLU A 288 19.10 -6.26 -1.93
CA GLU A 288 18.98 -5.06 -1.09
C GLU A 288 19.09 -3.79 -1.94
N GLN A 289 18.16 -2.86 -1.75
CA GLN A 289 18.18 -1.57 -2.40
C GLN A 289 19.23 -0.67 -1.74
N LYS A 290 20.15 -0.10 -2.53
CA LYS A 290 21.13 0.87 -2.04
C LYS A 290 20.43 2.18 -1.68
N ARG A 291 20.50 2.57 -0.40
CA ARG A 291 19.87 3.81 0.11
C ARG A 291 20.91 4.88 0.45
N SER A 292 20.54 6.14 0.21
CA SER A 292 21.32 7.30 0.66
C SER A 292 21.37 7.36 2.19
N THR A 293 22.29 8.15 2.74
CA THR A 293 22.35 8.33 4.21
C THR A 293 21.12 9.05 4.74
N ILE A 294 20.60 10.04 4.00
CA ILE A 294 19.40 10.79 4.38
C ILE A 294 18.19 9.86 4.36
N GLN A 295 18.04 9.06 3.30
CA GLN A 295 16.96 8.09 3.19
C GLN A 295 16.99 7.08 4.35
N ARG A 296 18.17 6.59 4.77
CA ARG A 296 18.27 5.69 5.93
C ARG A 296 17.76 6.32 7.24
N VAL A 297 17.97 7.61 7.43
CA VAL A 297 17.45 8.33 8.60
C VAL A 297 15.93 8.44 8.53
N ILE A 298 15.39 8.73 7.34
CA ILE A 298 13.95 8.77 7.10
C ILE A 298 13.33 7.39 7.36
N ASP A 299 13.95 6.33 6.84
CA ASP A 299 13.52 4.95 7.05
C ASP A 299 13.53 4.56 8.53
N TYR A 300 14.55 4.97 9.27
CA TYR A 300 14.62 4.71 10.70
C TYR A 300 13.48 5.38 11.46
N TYR A 301 13.18 6.65 11.14
CA TYR A 301 12.05 7.35 11.73
C TYR A 301 10.72 6.68 11.35
N ALA A 302 10.56 6.30 10.08
CA ALA A 302 9.40 5.59 9.58
C ALA A 302 9.18 4.24 10.29
N ASP A 303 10.25 3.47 10.50
CA ASP A 303 10.22 2.22 11.27
C ASP A 303 9.82 2.49 12.73
N LEU A 304 10.33 3.55 13.36
CA LEU A 304 9.94 3.93 14.71
C LEU A 304 8.44 4.22 14.80
N VAL A 305 7.90 5.04 13.89
CA VAL A 305 6.48 5.45 13.87
C VAL A 305 5.56 4.28 13.53
N GLY A 306 5.90 3.45 12.53
CA GLY A 306 5.06 2.34 12.06
C GLY A 306 5.11 1.06 12.92
N THR A 307 6.04 0.98 13.89
CA THR A 307 6.18 -0.19 14.77
C THR A 307 5.39 -0.05 16.08
N LEU A 308 5.30 -1.15 16.83
CA LEU A 308 4.69 -1.17 18.16
C LEU A 308 5.35 -0.15 19.12
N ALA A 309 6.64 0.16 18.91
CA ALA A 309 7.36 1.14 19.70
C ALA A 309 6.77 2.56 19.53
N GLY A 310 6.50 2.99 18.30
CA GLY A 310 5.85 4.27 18.01
C GLY A 310 4.49 4.40 18.67
N ILE A 311 3.67 3.35 18.57
CA ILE A 311 2.34 3.31 19.19
C ILE A 311 2.45 3.35 20.72
N ALA A 312 3.41 2.65 21.32
CA ALA A 312 3.63 2.70 22.77
C ALA A 312 4.03 4.12 23.22
N ILE A 313 4.93 4.78 22.47
CA ILE A 313 5.31 6.18 22.72
C ILE A 313 4.08 7.09 22.63
N LEU A 314 3.27 6.93 21.59
CA LEU A 314 2.04 7.70 21.42
C LEU A 314 1.09 7.56 22.61
N VAL A 315 0.86 6.33 23.07
CA VAL A 315 0.00 6.06 24.25
C VAL A 315 0.57 6.73 25.49
N VAL A 316 1.89 6.68 25.70
CA VAL A 316 2.55 7.35 26.83
C VAL A 316 2.38 8.87 26.76
N VAL A 317 2.55 9.47 25.58
CA VAL A 317 2.36 10.92 25.39
C VAL A 317 0.91 11.33 25.69
N ILE A 318 -0.08 10.58 25.21
CA ILE A 318 -1.50 10.84 25.48
C ILE A 318 -1.81 10.72 26.98
N ILE A 319 -1.30 9.68 27.64
CA ILE A 319 -1.49 9.49 29.09
C ILE A 319 -0.84 10.64 29.87
N ALA A 320 0.39 11.01 29.52
CA ALA A 320 1.10 12.11 30.16
C ALA A 320 0.36 13.44 30.01
N TRP A 321 -0.19 13.71 28.82
CA TRP A 321 -1.02 14.87 28.57
C TRP A 321 -2.28 14.83 29.47
N ILE A 322 -3.07 13.77 29.45
CA ILE A 322 -4.26 13.67 30.33
C ILE A 322 -3.89 13.85 31.82
N ALA A 323 -2.79 13.27 32.27
CA ALA A 323 -2.33 13.34 33.66
C ALA A 323 -1.85 14.73 34.08
N CYS A 324 -1.27 15.52 33.17
CA CYS A 324 -0.80 16.89 33.45
C CYS A 324 -1.92 17.94 33.38
N GLY A 325 -3.01 17.65 32.68
CA GLY A 325 -4.14 18.57 32.51
C GLY A 325 -4.73 19.13 33.81
N PRO A 326 -4.96 18.34 34.89
CA PRO A 326 -5.47 18.85 36.15
C PRO A 326 -4.56 19.91 36.79
N ALA A 327 -3.23 19.74 36.69
CA ALA A 327 -2.27 20.69 37.24
C ALA A 327 -2.30 22.05 36.50
N LEU A 328 -2.68 22.03 35.23
CA LEU A 328 -2.75 23.20 34.34
C LEU A 328 -4.20 23.65 34.09
N ARG A 329 -5.15 23.17 34.89
CA ARG A 329 -6.57 23.59 34.95
C ARG A 329 -7.38 23.39 33.65
N PHE A 330 -6.87 22.60 32.69
CA PHE A 330 -7.52 22.36 31.40
C PHE A 330 -8.02 23.64 30.70
N ASP A 331 -7.21 24.71 30.73
CA ASP A 331 -7.53 25.96 30.04
C ASP A 331 -7.36 25.84 28.52
N SER A 332 -7.79 26.85 27.75
CA SER A 332 -7.69 26.84 26.29
C SER A 332 -6.26 26.67 25.77
N SER A 333 -5.26 27.14 26.53
CA SER A 333 -3.84 26.94 26.18
C SER A 333 -3.41 25.48 26.37
N TRP A 334 -3.91 24.80 27.40
CA TRP A 334 -3.65 23.38 27.62
C TRP A 334 -4.22 22.49 26.51
N TRP A 335 -5.44 22.82 26.07
CA TRP A 335 -6.10 22.12 24.96
C TRP A 335 -5.34 22.36 23.64
N LEU A 336 -5.01 23.61 23.32
CA LEU A 336 -4.23 23.98 22.12
C LEU A 336 -2.81 23.37 22.09
N LEU A 337 -2.22 23.06 23.24
CA LEU A 337 -0.91 22.42 23.32
C LEU A 337 -0.89 21.07 22.60
N MET A 338 -1.98 20.29 22.69
CA MET A 338 -2.07 18.99 22.01
C MET A 338 -2.09 19.18 20.49
N GLY A 339 -2.88 20.15 20.00
CA GLY A 339 -2.90 20.53 18.59
C GLY A 339 -1.54 21.05 18.09
N THR A 340 -0.83 21.81 18.91
CA THR A 340 0.53 22.31 18.60
C THR A 340 1.51 21.15 18.40
N TYR A 341 1.54 20.20 19.34
CA TYR A 341 2.41 19.02 19.24
C TYR A 341 2.04 18.16 18.03
N ALA A 342 0.76 17.83 17.89
CA ALA A 342 0.28 17.00 16.79
C ALA A 342 0.50 17.67 15.43
N GLY A 343 0.34 19.00 15.31
CA GLY A 343 0.63 19.73 14.09
C GLY A 343 2.11 19.59 13.69
N LEU A 344 3.04 19.85 14.61
CA LEU A 344 4.48 19.74 14.30
C LEU A 344 4.91 18.31 13.95
N VAL A 345 4.42 17.31 14.70
CA VAL A 345 4.71 15.90 14.44
C VAL A 345 4.04 15.44 13.13
N GLY A 346 2.77 15.75 12.94
CA GLY A 346 1.98 15.42 11.74
C GLY A 346 2.56 16.04 10.47
N LEU A 347 3.13 17.25 10.54
CA LEU A 347 3.87 17.82 9.42
C LEU A 347 5.06 16.94 9.02
N ASN A 348 5.88 16.54 9.99
CA ASN A 348 7.01 15.65 9.74
C ASN A 348 6.53 14.28 9.20
N ASP A 349 5.50 13.71 9.82
CA ASP A 349 4.92 12.43 9.43
C ASP A 349 4.36 12.49 7.99
N GLY A 350 3.70 13.58 7.60
CA GLY A 350 3.23 13.79 6.24
C GLY A 350 4.35 13.79 5.20
N PHE A 351 5.49 14.45 5.48
CA PHE A 351 6.67 14.41 4.61
C PHE A 351 7.28 13.01 4.54
N VAL A 352 7.47 12.36 5.69
CA VAL A 352 8.06 11.01 5.79
C VAL A 352 7.18 9.99 5.07
N LEU A 353 5.88 9.95 5.37
CA LEU A 353 4.92 9.03 4.77
C LEU A 353 4.91 9.19 3.25
N ARG A 354 4.96 10.43 2.74
CA ARG A 354 5.01 10.68 1.29
C ARG A 354 6.30 10.17 0.65
N ASN A 355 7.44 10.40 1.28
CA ASN A 355 8.72 9.86 0.80
C ASN A 355 8.72 8.33 0.81
N ILE A 356 8.32 7.71 1.93
CA ILE A 356 8.30 6.25 2.08
C ILE A 356 7.34 5.62 1.06
N CYS A 357 6.12 6.12 0.91
CA CYS A 357 5.18 5.59 -0.10
C CYS A 357 5.79 5.57 -1.52
N GLN A 358 6.53 6.63 -1.92
CA GLN A 358 7.18 6.65 -3.22
C GLN A 358 8.33 5.64 -3.31
N VAL A 359 9.24 5.64 -2.33
CA VAL A 359 10.43 4.77 -2.34
C VAL A 359 10.03 3.29 -2.34
N LEU A 360 8.97 2.94 -1.61
CA LEU A 360 8.45 1.57 -1.56
C LEU A 360 7.72 1.21 -2.85
N GLY A 361 6.86 2.10 -3.35
CA GLY A 361 6.14 1.89 -4.60
C GLY A 361 7.06 1.74 -5.81
N ASP A 362 8.13 2.54 -5.91
CA ASP A 362 9.11 2.43 -7.00
C ASP A 362 9.80 1.07 -7.00
N TYR A 363 10.10 0.52 -5.82
CA TYR A 363 10.72 -0.80 -5.70
C TYR A 363 9.73 -1.93 -6.00
N GLU A 364 8.49 -1.82 -5.54
CA GLU A 364 7.42 -2.75 -5.91
C GLU A 364 7.20 -2.79 -7.42
N ASP A 365 7.14 -1.63 -8.06
CA ASP A 365 6.98 -1.50 -9.51
C ASP A 365 8.16 -2.12 -10.27
N GLU A 366 9.39 -1.97 -9.77
CA GLU A 366 10.56 -2.66 -10.33
C GLU A 366 10.41 -4.18 -10.26
N GLN A 367 9.98 -4.73 -9.11
CA GLN A 367 9.80 -6.17 -8.94
C GLN A 367 8.67 -6.74 -9.81
N PHE A 368 7.56 -6.01 -9.95
CA PHE A 368 6.46 -6.42 -10.84
C PHE A 368 6.84 -6.26 -12.32
N SER A 369 7.67 -5.28 -12.69
CA SER A 369 8.23 -5.21 -14.04
C SER A 369 9.10 -6.43 -14.35
N GLN A 370 9.82 -6.98 -13.37
CA GLN A 370 10.58 -8.23 -13.55
C GLN A 370 9.65 -9.44 -13.72
N VAL A 371 8.54 -9.51 -12.98
CA VAL A 371 7.49 -10.53 -13.20
C VAL A 371 6.99 -10.48 -14.65
N ASP A 372 6.69 -9.27 -15.15
CA ASP A 372 6.19 -9.07 -16.51
C ASP A 372 7.21 -9.51 -17.58
N MET A 373 8.47 -9.15 -17.41
CA MET A 373 9.55 -9.59 -18.31
C MET A 373 9.74 -11.12 -18.28
N GLU A 374 9.69 -11.75 -17.11
CA GLU A 374 9.81 -13.20 -16.98
C GLU A 374 8.60 -13.94 -17.61
N ASP A 375 7.40 -13.36 -17.51
CA ASP A 375 6.20 -13.83 -18.18
C ASP A 375 6.33 -13.78 -19.71
N GLN A 376 6.75 -12.65 -20.25
CA GLN A 376 6.97 -12.49 -21.70
C GLN A 376 8.01 -13.49 -22.21
N ASN A 377 9.10 -13.68 -21.46
CA ASN A 377 10.11 -14.70 -21.78
C ASN A 377 9.54 -16.12 -21.75
N THR A 378 8.54 -16.38 -20.92
CA THR A 378 7.86 -17.69 -20.85
C THR A 378 6.93 -17.89 -22.03
N LEU A 379 6.21 -16.85 -22.45
CA LEU A 379 5.38 -16.85 -23.66
C LEU A 379 6.21 -16.99 -24.94
N ALA A 380 7.41 -16.42 -24.99
CA ALA A 380 8.31 -16.55 -26.13
C ALA A 380 8.72 -18.01 -26.41
N ILE A 381 8.79 -18.87 -25.38
CA ILE A 381 9.12 -20.31 -25.54
C ILE A 381 8.09 -21.01 -26.42
N ILE A 382 6.81 -20.66 -26.26
CA ILE A 382 5.70 -21.22 -27.03
C ILE A 382 5.45 -20.46 -28.35
N GLY A 383 6.30 -19.49 -28.71
CA GLY A 383 6.23 -18.74 -29.97
C GLY A 383 5.43 -17.43 -29.92
N VAL A 384 5.02 -16.97 -28.74
CA VAL A 384 4.22 -15.74 -28.57
C VAL A 384 5.14 -14.57 -28.20
N GLU A 385 5.49 -13.74 -29.18
CA GLU A 385 6.44 -12.62 -28.99
C GLU A 385 5.80 -11.32 -28.45
N SER A 386 4.49 -11.12 -28.62
CA SER A 386 3.79 -9.94 -28.11
C SER A 386 2.29 -10.22 -27.88
N PRO A 387 1.86 -10.50 -26.64
CA PRO A 387 0.43 -10.50 -26.33
C PRO A 387 -0.14 -9.07 -26.48
N VAL A 388 -1.39 -8.95 -26.95
CA VAL A 388 -2.14 -7.70 -26.83
C VAL A 388 -2.61 -7.59 -25.38
N GLU A 389 -2.17 -6.53 -24.71
CA GLU A 389 -2.43 -6.31 -23.29
C GLU A 389 -3.30 -5.07 -23.10
N GLU A 390 -4.13 -5.11 -22.05
CA GLU A 390 -4.82 -3.92 -21.61
C GLU A 390 -3.80 -2.97 -20.99
N ARG A 391 -3.89 -1.68 -21.33
CA ARG A 391 -3.01 -0.65 -20.80
C ARG A 391 -3.84 0.33 -20.00
N ALA A 392 -3.37 0.65 -18.80
CA ALA A 392 -3.94 1.75 -18.03
C ALA A 392 -3.90 3.03 -18.88
N THR A 393 -4.98 3.79 -18.91
CA THR A 393 -5.07 5.02 -19.70
C THR A 393 -4.22 6.13 -19.06
N VAL A 394 -3.07 6.46 -19.67
CA VAL A 394 -2.06 7.36 -19.07
C VAL A 394 -2.16 8.81 -19.60
N GLU A 395 -3.12 9.13 -20.46
CA GLU A 395 -2.98 10.30 -21.35
C GLU A 395 -3.49 11.65 -20.82
N SER A 396 -4.09 11.73 -19.63
CA SER A 396 -4.62 13.02 -19.16
C SER A 396 -3.52 13.97 -18.67
N PHE A 397 -3.65 15.27 -18.98
CA PHE A 397 -2.75 16.32 -18.45
C PHE A 397 -2.74 16.35 -16.91
N SER A 398 -3.92 16.14 -16.30
CA SER A 398 -4.10 16.06 -14.84
C SER A 398 -3.23 14.97 -14.22
N TYR A 399 -3.19 13.78 -14.86
CA TYR A 399 -2.35 12.66 -14.46
C TYR A 399 -0.86 13.04 -14.47
N ARG A 400 -0.37 13.60 -15.58
CA ARG A 400 1.06 13.96 -15.72
C ARG A 400 1.49 15.02 -14.71
N MET A 401 0.63 16.00 -14.45
CA MET A 401 0.91 17.02 -13.44
C MET A 401 0.93 16.40 -12.04
N SER A 402 -0.03 15.52 -11.74
CA SER A 402 -0.11 14.83 -10.44
C SER A 402 1.12 13.98 -10.17
N VAL A 403 1.59 13.19 -11.14
CA VAL A 403 2.81 12.39 -11.00
C VAL A 403 4.03 13.27 -10.73
N ARG A 404 4.17 14.40 -11.42
CA ARG A 404 5.28 15.33 -11.20
C ARG A 404 5.25 16.00 -9.82
N VAL A 405 4.08 16.49 -9.41
CA VAL A 405 3.90 17.07 -8.06
C VAL A 405 4.18 16.00 -7.01
N GLY A 406 3.67 14.79 -7.21
CA GLY A 406 3.91 13.65 -6.35
C GLY A 406 5.39 13.33 -6.19
N TRP A 407 6.14 13.29 -7.29
CA TRP A 407 7.59 13.01 -7.30
C TRP A 407 8.40 14.10 -6.58
N PHE A 408 8.05 15.37 -6.79
CA PHE A 408 8.71 16.47 -6.09
C PHE A 408 8.46 16.41 -4.57
N CYS A 409 7.21 16.16 -4.17
CA CYS A 409 6.81 16.10 -2.76
C CYS A 409 7.38 14.89 -2.01
N SER A 410 7.77 13.81 -2.69
CA SER A 410 8.34 12.61 -2.07
C SER A 410 9.88 12.62 -2.01
N HIS A 411 10.55 13.65 -2.49
CA HIS A 411 12.01 13.70 -2.48
C HIS A 411 12.57 13.84 -1.05
N GLU A 412 13.71 13.19 -0.77
CA GLU A 412 14.39 13.26 0.55
C GLU A 412 14.70 14.71 1.02
N LEU A 413 15.01 15.63 0.09
CA LEU A 413 15.26 17.04 0.40
C LEU A 413 13.98 17.76 0.86
N THR A 414 12.82 17.31 0.39
CA THR A 414 11.52 17.85 0.79
C THR A 414 11.26 17.50 2.26
N VAL A 415 11.64 16.31 2.72
CA VAL A 415 11.59 15.93 4.15
C VAL A 415 12.53 16.80 4.99
N VAL A 416 13.77 17.02 4.54
CA VAL A 416 14.72 17.92 5.21
C VAL A 416 14.17 19.35 5.30
N SER A 417 13.53 19.83 4.24
CA SER A 417 12.88 21.14 4.24
C SER A 417 11.74 21.24 5.26
N GLY A 418 11.00 20.14 5.48
CA GLY A 418 9.99 20.02 6.52
C GLY A 418 10.55 20.17 7.92
N VAL A 419 11.69 19.51 8.21
CA VAL A 419 12.39 19.65 9.50
C VAL A 419 12.86 21.09 9.72
N ILE A 420 13.42 21.73 8.68
CA ILE A 420 13.83 23.14 8.73
C ILE A 420 12.62 24.04 9.00
N ALA A 421 11.48 23.78 8.36
CA ALA A 421 10.23 24.51 8.58
C ALA A 421 9.75 24.36 10.03
N ILE A 422 9.77 23.15 10.61
CA ILE A 422 9.42 22.90 12.01
C ILE A 422 10.31 23.72 12.96
N ILE A 423 11.63 23.72 12.73
CA ILE A 423 12.56 24.54 13.54
C ILE A 423 12.20 26.02 13.43
N GLY A 424 11.89 26.52 12.23
CA GLY A 424 11.44 27.89 12.01
C GLY A 424 10.15 28.23 12.77
N LEU A 425 9.16 27.32 12.77
CA LEU A 425 7.91 27.48 13.51
C LEU A 425 8.15 27.51 15.03
N ILE A 426 9.01 26.64 15.56
CA ILE A 426 9.37 26.61 16.98
C ILE A 426 10.07 27.92 17.39
N ILE A 427 10.99 28.44 16.57
CA ILE A 427 11.65 29.73 16.81
C ILE A 427 10.61 30.85 16.82
N GLY A 428 9.69 30.86 15.84
CA GLY A 428 8.60 31.83 15.75
C GLY A 428 7.69 31.81 16.99
N ALA A 429 7.20 30.63 17.38
CA ALA A 429 6.36 30.46 18.56
C ALA A 429 7.09 30.85 19.86
N SER A 430 8.39 30.54 19.96
CA SER A 430 9.22 30.93 21.09
C SER A 430 9.40 32.45 21.18
N ALA A 431 9.58 33.15 20.06
CA ALA A 431 9.61 34.61 20.01
C ALA A 431 8.28 35.22 20.45
N MET A 432 7.16 34.54 20.16
CA MET A 432 5.81 34.89 20.61
C MET A 432 5.47 34.40 22.02
N ARG A 433 6.45 33.84 22.74
CA ARG A 433 6.33 33.32 24.11
C ARG A 433 5.23 32.25 24.28
N TRP A 434 4.98 31.47 23.23
CA TRP A 434 3.97 30.39 23.24
C TRP A 434 2.56 30.85 23.63
N ASN A 435 2.22 32.11 23.32
CA ASN A 435 0.85 32.60 23.42
C ASN A 435 -0.07 31.86 22.43
N GLU A 436 -1.39 32.10 22.49
CA GLU A 436 -2.36 31.45 21.61
C GLU A 436 -1.98 31.55 20.13
N THR A 437 -1.53 32.72 19.67
CA THR A 437 -1.09 32.92 18.30
C THR A 437 0.17 32.12 17.95
N GLY A 438 1.14 32.02 18.87
CA GLY A 438 2.34 31.21 18.70
C GLY A 438 2.03 29.70 18.62
N GLN A 439 1.05 29.23 19.39
CA GLN A 439 0.55 27.85 19.32
C GLN A 439 -0.18 27.59 18.00
N LEU A 440 -1.08 28.49 17.59
CA LEU A 440 -1.78 28.41 16.31
C LEU A 440 -0.84 28.50 15.10
N LEU A 441 0.27 29.25 15.20
CA LEU A 441 1.34 29.27 14.20
C LEU A 441 2.01 27.89 14.03
N CYS A 442 2.11 27.10 15.09
CA CYS A 442 2.64 25.74 15.04
C CYS A 442 1.58 24.66 14.75
N ASN A 443 0.32 25.04 14.55
CA ASN A 443 -0.77 24.11 14.25
C ASN A 443 -1.35 24.32 12.84
N ILE A 444 -1.69 25.57 12.49
CA ILE A 444 -2.39 25.90 11.24
C ILE A 444 -1.53 25.63 9.99
N PRO A 445 -0.33 26.23 9.81
CA PRO A 445 0.50 25.95 8.65
C PRO A 445 0.86 24.47 8.51
N PRO A 446 1.27 23.76 9.59
CA PRO A 446 1.42 22.31 9.57
C PRO A 446 0.20 21.55 9.06
N SER A 447 -0.99 21.80 9.63
CA SER A 447 -2.24 21.15 9.23
C SER A 447 -2.60 21.39 7.76
N ILE A 448 -2.35 22.60 7.23
CA ILE A 448 -2.56 22.93 5.81
C ILE A 448 -1.64 22.10 4.91
N ILE A 449 -0.34 22.07 5.22
CA ILE A 449 0.67 21.34 4.42
C ILE A 449 0.41 19.84 4.48
N GLU A 450 0.12 19.32 5.67
CA GLU A 450 -0.22 17.92 5.86
C GLU A 450 -1.49 17.54 5.09
N SER A 451 -2.55 18.38 5.12
CA SER A 451 -3.79 18.14 4.35
C SER A 451 -3.50 18.07 2.84
N PHE A 452 -2.63 18.95 2.36
CA PHE A 452 -2.14 18.94 0.98
C PHE A 452 -1.40 17.65 0.64
N PHE A 453 -0.50 17.18 1.50
CA PHE A 453 0.19 15.90 1.28
C PHE A 453 -0.76 14.71 1.32
N THR A 454 -1.75 14.70 2.21
CA THR A 454 -2.76 13.64 2.26
C THR A 454 -3.60 13.60 0.97
N MET A 455 -3.97 14.75 0.40
CA MET A 455 -4.62 14.81 -0.92
C MET A 455 -3.72 14.29 -2.06
N ILE A 456 -2.43 14.62 -2.04
CA ILE A 456 -1.46 14.07 -3.00
C ILE A 456 -1.31 12.56 -2.82
N LEU A 457 -1.28 12.07 -1.58
CA LEU A 457 -1.20 10.64 -1.26
C LEU A 457 -2.42 9.89 -1.81
N ILE A 458 -3.63 10.42 -1.64
CA ILE A 458 -4.85 9.87 -2.23
C ILE A 458 -4.71 9.79 -3.76
N THR A 459 -4.21 10.87 -4.38
CA THR A 459 -4.03 10.90 -5.84
C THR A 459 -3.02 9.86 -6.31
N GLY A 460 -1.85 9.80 -5.66
CA GLY A 460 -0.80 8.83 -5.99
C GLY A 460 -1.28 7.39 -5.80
N HIS A 461 -2.07 7.14 -4.75
CA HIS A 461 -2.63 5.83 -4.50
C HIS A 461 -3.63 5.41 -5.59
N ASN A 462 -4.56 6.30 -5.99
CA ASN A 462 -5.50 6.01 -7.09
C ASN A 462 -4.79 5.70 -8.41
N VAL A 463 -3.72 6.45 -8.71
CA VAL A 463 -2.89 6.23 -9.91
C VAL A 463 -2.19 4.87 -9.84
N GLY A 464 -1.53 4.58 -8.72
CA GLY A 464 -0.83 3.31 -8.52
C GLY A 464 -1.79 2.12 -8.56
N GLU A 465 -2.97 2.26 -7.98
CA GLU A 465 -4.01 1.25 -7.96
C GLU A 465 -4.54 0.95 -9.36
N ALA A 466 -4.90 1.98 -10.15
CA ALA A 466 -5.39 1.80 -11.51
C ALA A 466 -4.39 1.04 -12.38
N LYS A 467 -3.09 1.38 -12.24
CA LYS A 467 -2.00 0.65 -12.88
C LYS A 467 -1.94 -0.80 -12.39
N ARG A 468 -1.90 -1.01 -11.08
CA ARG A 468 -1.77 -2.35 -10.46
C ARG A 468 -2.92 -3.27 -10.84
N ARG A 469 -4.16 -2.77 -10.93
CA ARG A 469 -5.32 -3.57 -11.35
C ARG A 469 -5.15 -4.11 -12.76
N VAL A 470 -4.69 -3.28 -13.69
CA VAL A 470 -4.41 -3.67 -15.07
C VAL A 470 -3.28 -4.70 -15.11
N ASP A 471 -2.19 -4.46 -14.36
CA ASP A 471 -1.05 -5.38 -14.31
C ASP A 471 -1.47 -6.77 -13.79
N LEU A 472 -2.23 -6.84 -12.69
CA LEU A 472 -2.73 -8.10 -12.12
C LEU A 472 -3.72 -8.79 -13.05
N PHE A 473 -4.59 -8.03 -13.72
CA PHE A 473 -5.52 -8.58 -14.71
C PHE A 473 -4.77 -9.23 -15.88
N ASN A 474 -3.77 -8.53 -16.43
CA ASN A 474 -2.94 -9.07 -17.52
C ASN A 474 -2.20 -10.35 -17.08
N VAL A 475 -1.61 -10.37 -15.88
CA VAL A 475 -0.97 -11.57 -15.33
C VAL A 475 -1.97 -12.74 -15.25
N HIS A 476 -3.15 -12.51 -14.67
CA HIS A 476 -4.21 -13.53 -14.55
C HIS A 476 -4.62 -14.09 -15.92
N LEU A 477 -4.89 -13.20 -16.88
CA LEU A 477 -5.30 -13.57 -18.23
C LEU A 477 -4.22 -14.39 -18.96
N ARG A 478 -2.94 -14.02 -18.80
CA ARG A 478 -1.81 -14.80 -19.35
C ARG A 478 -1.78 -16.22 -18.78
N ARG A 479 -2.05 -16.40 -17.48
CA ARG A 479 -2.10 -17.73 -16.85
C ARG A 479 -3.25 -18.59 -17.35
N LEU A 480 -4.45 -18.02 -17.47
CA LEU A 480 -5.60 -18.75 -18.00
C LEU A 480 -5.39 -19.18 -19.45
N LYS A 481 -4.82 -18.32 -20.28
CA LYS A 481 -4.50 -18.65 -21.68
C LYS A 481 -3.41 -19.72 -21.79
N LEU A 482 -2.37 -19.65 -20.96
CA LEU A 482 -1.35 -20.70 -20.88
C LEU A 482 -1.95 -22.04 -20.48
N LEU A 483 -2.84 -22.05 -19.48
CA LEU A 483 -3.54 -23.26 -19.05
C LEU A 483 -4.42 -23.84 -20.16
N SER A 484 -5.17 -22.99 -20.87
CA SER A 484 -6.01 -23.39 -22.02
C SER A 484 -5.15 -23.98 -23.15
N TYR A 485 -4.01 -23.36 -23.44
CA TYR A 485 -3.05 -23.85 -24.43
C TYR A 485 -2.51 -25.25 -24.08
N VAL A 486 -2.04 -25.45 -22.84
CA VAL A 486 -1.49 -26.73 -22.41
C VAL A 486 -2.55 -27.84 -22.47
N ASN A 487 -3.78 -27.56 -22.02
CA ASN A 487 -4.89 -28.51 -22.08
C ASN A 487 -5.33 -28.83 -23.51
N GLY A 488 -5.33 -27.83 -24.40
CA GLY A 488 -5.65 -28.00 -25.81
C GLY A 488 -4.68 -28.94 -26.53
N GLN A 489 -3.40 -28.91 -26.18
CA GLN A 489 -2.38 -29.75 -26.83
C GLN A 489 -2.35 -31.18 -26.26
N SER A 490 -2.58 -31.38 -24.96
CA SER A 490 -2.63 -32.72 -24.37
C SER A 490 -3.77 -33.55 -24.97
N SER A 491 -4.96 -32.95 -25.16
CA SER A 491 -6.11 -33.66 -25.76
C SER A 491 -5.88 -34.09 -27.23
N VAL A 492 -5.05 -33.35 -27.97
CA VAL A 492 -4.68 -33.71 -29.36
C VAL A 492 -3.66 -34.85 -29.38
N SER A 493 -2.74 -34.90 -28.42
CA SER A 493 -1.77 -36.00 -28.30
C SER A 493 -2.45 -37.32 -27.93
N ASP A 494 -3.37 -37.31 -26.95
CA ASP A 494 -4.10 -38.50 -26.50
C ASP A 494 -5.02 -39.07 -27.60
N SER A 495 -5.58 -38.22 -28.47
CA SER A 495 -6.44 -38.64 -29.56
C SER A 495 -5.67 -39.22 -30.76
N ASN A 496 -4.43 -38.77 -31.00
CA ASN A 496 -3.55 -39.36 -32.01
C ASN A 496 -3.03 -40.75 -31.59
N GLU A 497 -2.66 -40.95 -30.32
CA GLU A 497 -2.27 -42.28 -29.81
C GLU A 497 -3.44 -43.28 -29.85
N ALA A 498 -4.66 -42.85 -29.49
CA ALA A 498 -5.85 -43.71 -29.59
C ALA A 498 -6.26 -44.03 -31.05
N GLY A 499 -5.86 -43.18 -32.01
CA GLY A 499 -6.07 -43.39 -33.45
C GLY A 499 -5.09 -44.40 -34.05
N GLU A 500 -3.81 -44.34 -33.68
CA GLU A 500 -2.80 -45.31 -34.15
C GLU A 500 -3.05 -46.73 -33.60
N ILE A 501 -3.53 -46.86 -32.36
CA ILE A 501 -3.89 -48.17 -31.78
C ILE A 501 -5.07 -48.82 -32.54
N LYS A 502 -5.96 -48.03 -33.16
CA LYS A 502 -7.09 -48.55 -33.96
C LYS A 502 -6.74 -48.85 -35.42
N ALA A 503 -5.68 -48.26 -35.97
CA ALA A 503 -5.23 -48.52 -37.34
C ALA A 503 -4.28 -49.74 -37.44
N GLY A 504 -3.82 -50.26 -36.30
CA GLY A 504 -2.96 -51.44 -36.20
C GLY A 504 -3.66 -52.77 -35.94
N HIS A 505 -4.99 -52.85 -36.08
CA HIS A 505 -5.76 -54.09 -35.93
C HIS A 505 -6.47 -54.54 -37.20
#